data_AF-A0A5D8YUQ1-F1
#
_entry.id   AF-A0A5D8YUQ1-F1
#
_cell.length_a   1.000
_cell.length_b   1.000
_cell.length_c   1.000
_cell.angle_alpha   90.00
_cell.angle_beta   90.00
_cell.angle_gamma   90.00
#
_symmetry.space_group_name_H-M   'P 1'
#
loop_
_entity.id
_entity.type
_entity.pdbx_description
1 polymer ?
#
loop_
_entity_poly.entity_id
_entity_poly.type
_entity_poly.pdbx_seq_one_letter_code
_entity_poly.pdbx_strand_id
1 'polypeptide(L)' 'MRTITIRIDEHTKFGKQFLSLLKFFAAEKKGVAVVKDEKGLAQSGIEAAFEDVKLGRLTTYKNSDDLFEKVLR' A
#
# COMPACT_ATOMS: atom_id res chain seq x y z
N MET A 1 -6.91 -12.25 22.86
CA MET A 1 -6.11 -12.34 21.62
C MET A 1 -4.94 -11.38 21.74
N ARG A 2 -3.71 -11.81 21.45
CA ARG A 2 -2.54 -10.91 21.37
C ARG A 2 -2.15 -10.78 19.90
N THR A 3 -1.99 -9.56 19.43
CA THR A 3 -1.63 -9.26 18.04
C THR A 3 -0.17 -8.82 18.00
N ILE A 4 0.62 -9.39 17.10
CA ILE A 4 2.01 -9.02 16.86
C ILE A 4 2.15 -8.62 15.39
N THR A 5 2.68 -7.43 15.15
CA THR A 5 2.98 -6.95 13.79
C THR A 5 4.42 -7.33 13.45
N ILE A 6 4.61 -8.15 12.41
CA ILE A 6 5.92 -8.59 11.94
C ILE A 6 6.17 -8.02 10.54
N ARG A 7 7.27 -7.29 10.36
CA ARG A 7 7.74 -6.87 9.04
C ARG A 7 8.62 -7.96 8.45
N ILE A 8 8.28 -8.44 7.27
CA ILE A 8 9.00 -9.50 6.57
C ILE A 8 9.56 -8.92 5.27
N ASP A 9 10.87 -9.03 5.09
CA ASP A 9 11.52 -8.65 3.84
C ASP A 9 11.49 -9.80 2.84
N GLU A 10 10.55 -9.74 1.88
CA GLU A 10 10.37 -10.74 0.82
C GLU A 10 11.53 -10.81 -0.18
N HIS A 11 12.47 -9.86 -0.17
CA HIS A 11 13.63 -9.89 -1.06
C HIS A 11 14.70 -10.87 -0.54
N THR A 12 14.69 -11.19 0.75
CA THR A 12 15.66 -12.12 1.37
C THR A 12 15.18 -13.57 1.28
N LYS A 13 16.14 -14.51 1.17
CA LYS A 13 15.84 -15.96 1.16
C LYS A 13 15.09 -16.40 2.42
N PHE A 14 15.49 -15.88 3.57
CA PHE A 14 14.86 -16.17 4.86
C PHE A 14 13.46 -15.55 4.96
N GLY A 15 13.25 -14.32 4.48
CA GLY A 15 11.93 -13.70 4.50
C GLY A 15 10.91 -14.43 3.63
N LYS A 16 11.31 -14.92 2.45
CA LYS A 16 10.45 -15.77 1.60
C LYS A 16 10.05 -17.06 2.30
N GLN A 17 11.00 -17.74 2.94
CA GLN A 17 10.73 -18.98 3.68
C GLN A 17 9.81 -18.75 4.88
N PHE A 18 10.06 -17.68 5.66
CA PHE A 18 9.26 -17.33 6.82
C PHE A 18 7.82 -16.93 6.44
N LEU A 19 7.65 -16.17 5.35
CA LEU A 19 6.33 -15.84 4.82
C LEU A 19 5.55 -17.08 4.39
N SER A 20 6.21 -18.04 3.72
CA SER A 20 5.60 -19.30 3.31
C SER A 20 5.09 -20.11 4.51
N LEU A 21 5.91 -20.19 5.56
CA LEU A 21 5.57 -20.87 6.81
C LEU A 21 4.36 -20.23 7.50
N LEU A 22 4.30 -18.90 7.58
CA LEU A 22 3.16 -18.18 8.14
C LEU A 22 1.88 -18.40 7.33
N LYS A 23 1.97 -18.40 5.99
CA LYS A 23 0.84 -18.71 5.11
C LYS A 23 0.33 -20.14 5.32
N PHE A 24 1.23 -21.10 5.50
CA PHE A 24 0.88 -22.49 5.80
C PHE A 24 0.11 -22.61 7.12
N PHE A 25 0.63 -22.04 8.21
CA PHE A 25 -0.07 -22.09 9.50
C PHE A 25 -1.40 -21.34 9.51
N ALA A 26 -1.50 -20.24 8.77
CA ALA A 26 -2.75 -19.51 8.59
C ALA A 26 -3.80 -20.31 7.82
N ALA A 27 -3.39 -21.05 6.78
CA ALA A 27 -4.30 -21.89 5.99
C ALA A 27 -4.84 -23.08 6.81
N GLU A 28 -4.01 -23.68 7.66
CA GLU A 28 -4.43 -24.81 8.52
C GLU A 28 -5.25 -24.37 9.75
N LYS A 29 -5.53 -23.06 9.91
CA LYS A 29 -6.19 -22.48 11.10
C LYS A 29 -5.49 -22.86 12.42
N LYS A 30 -4.19 -23.18 12.37
CA LYS A 30 -3.40 -23.62 13.52
C LYS A 30 -2.83 -22.41 14.27
N GLY A 31 -3.69 -21.66 14.94
CA GLY A 31 -3.30 -20.64 15.93
C GLY A 31 -2.70 -19.34 15.37
N VAL A 32 -2.45 -19.24 14.07
CA VAL A 32 -1.95 -18.03 13.40
C VAL A 32 -3.01 -17.49 12.45
N ALA A 33 -3.31 -16.20 12.55
CA ALA A 33 -4.16 -15.49 11.60
C ALA A 33 -3.39 -14.30 11.03
N VAL A 34 -3.26 -14.23 9.71
CA VAL A 34 -2.68 -13.06 9.03
C VAL A 34 -3.78 -12.00 8.92
N VAL A 35 -3.71 -11.01 9.80
CA VAL A 35 -4.55 -9.82 9.70
C VAL A 35 -3.82 -8.86 8.76
N LYS A 36 -4.34 -8.68 7.55
CA LYS A 36 -3.85 -7.63 6.66
C LYS A 36 -4.21 -6.30 7.31
N ASP A 37 -3.19 -5.55 7.72
CA ASP A 37 -3.40 -4.17 8.15
C ASP A 37 -3.62 -3.33 6.89
N GLU A 38 -4.89 -3.11 6.54
CA GLU A 38 -5.28 -2.27 5.40
C GLU A 38 -4.82 -0.81 5.58
N LYS A 39 -4.37 -0.42 6.78
CA LYS A 39 -3.88 0.92 7.11
C LYS A 39 -2.41 1.16 6.74
N GLY A 40 -1.72 0.16 6.16
CA GLY A 40 -0.29 0.23 5.83
C GLY A 40 0.04 0.50 4.36
N LEU A 41 -0.94 0.43 3.45
CA LEU A 41 -0.77 0.96 2.10
C LEU A 41 -0.94 2.47 2.22
N ALA A 42 0.17 3.19 2.43
CA ALA A 42 0.20 4.58 2.01
C ALA A 42 -0.35 4.58 0.58
N GLN A 43 -1.56 5.15 0.36
CA GLN A 43 -2.14 5.26 -0.96
C GLN A 43 -1.01 5.75 -1.85
N SER A 44 -0.60 4.91 -2.81
CA SER A 44 0.46 5.31 -3.71
C SER A 44 0.01 6.63 -4.34
N GLY A 45 0.93 7.58 -4.58
CA GLY A 45 0.54 8.86 -5.20
C GLY A 45 -0.26 8.66 -6.51
N ILE A 46 -0.09 7.48 -7.12
CA ILE A 46 -0.85 6.99 -8.27
C ILE A 46 -2.32 6.70 -7.92
N GLU A 47 -2.60 5.97 -6.84
CA GLU A 47 -3.98 5.68 -6.39
C GLU A 47 -4.73 6.95 -5.97
N ALA A 48 -4.05 7.87 -5.29
CA ALA A 48 -4.60 9.19 -4.96
C ALA A 48 -4.94 9.99 -6.24
N ALA A 49 -4.04 9.98 -7.23
CA ALA A 49 -4.31 10.61 -8.53
C ALA A 49 -5.49 9.96 -9.28
N PHE A 50 -5.63 8.62 -9.21
CA PHE A 50 -6.79 7.93 -9.78
C PHE A 50 -8.10 8.28 -9.08
N GLU A 51 -8.09 8.46 -7.76
CA GLU A 51 -9.27 8.93 -7.02
C GLU A 51 -9.63 10.38 -7.37
N ASP A 52 -8.65 11.28 -7.53
CA ASP A 52 -8.92 12.67 -7.92
C ASP A 52 -9.54 12.77 -9.32
N VAL A 53 -9.11 11.93 -10.26
CA VAL A 53 -9.75 11.81 -11.58
C VAL A 53 -11.19 11.29 -11.46
N LYS A 54 -11.43 10.26 -10.64
CA LYS A 54 -12.76 9.67 -10.43
C LYS A 54 -13.74 10.64 -9.73
N LEU A 55 -13.24 11.41 -8.77
CA LEU A 55 -14.04 12.37 -7.99
C LEU A 55 -14.18 13.72 -8.70
N GLY A 56 -13.64 13.87 -9.92
CA GLY A 56 -13.72 15.10 -10.70
C GLY A 56 -12.90 16.25 -10.13
N ARG A 57 -11.96 15.97 -9.23
CA ARG A 57 -10.98 16.94 -8.71
C ARG A 57 -9.82 17.10 -9.69
N LEU A 58 -10.16 17.28 -10.97
CA LEU A 58 -9.17 17.58 -11.99
C LEU A 58 -8.70 19.01 -11.78
N THR A 59 -7.43 19.18 -11.42
CA THR A 59 -6.76 20.48 -11.50
C THR A 59 -6.82 20.97 -12.94
N THR A 60 -7.75 21.88 -13.22
CA THR A 60 -7.83 22.54 -14.52
C THR A 60 -6.84 23.68 -14.57
N TYR A 61 -6.03 23.70 -15.61
CA TYR A 61 -5.07 24.77 -15.88
C TYR A 61 -5.54 25.60 -17.06
N LYS A 62 -5.35 26.92 -17.00
CA LYS A 62 -5.78 27.82 -18.08
C LYS A 62 -4.89 27.70 -19.31
N ASN A 63 -3.60 27.48 -19.11
CA ASN A 63 -2.58 27.35 -20.14
C ASN A 63 -1.34 26.63 -19.57
N SER A 64 -0.31 26.45 -20.41
CA SER A 64 0.96 25.83 -20.01
C SER A 64 1.62 26.57 -18.85
N ASP A 65 1.61 27.91 -18.88
CA ASP A 65 2.32 28.73 -17.89
C ASP A 65 1.69 28.60 -16.49
N ASP A 66 0.35 28.59 -16.41
CA ASP A 66 -0.44 28.34 -15.19
C ASP A 66 -0.21 26.93 -14.62
N LEU A 67 0.05 25.94 -15.48
CA LEU A 67 0.41 24.60 -15.05
C LEU A 67 1.81 24.58 -14.41
N PHE A 68 2.80 25.18 -15.06
CA PHE A 68 4.16 25.18 -14.55
C PHE A 68 4.30 25.99 -13.26
N GLU A 69 3.59 27.11 -13.12
CA GLU A 69 3.62 27.92 -11.90
C GLU A 69 3.08 27.18 -10.67
N LYS A 70 2.00 26.40 -10.82
CA LYS A 70 1.35 25.67 -9.71
C LYS A 70 2.02 24.35 -9.33
N VAL A 71 2.81 23.76 -10.23
CA VAL A 71 3.47 22.46 -10.00
C VAL A 71 4.91 22.64 -9.50
N LEU A 72 5.60 23.72 -9.91
CA LEU A 72 7.02 23.92 -9.64
C LEU A 72 7.33 24.89 -8.50
N ARG A 73 6.34 25.58 -7.94
CA ARG A 73 6.45 26.42 -6.74
C ARG A 73 5.60 25.87 -5.61
#